data_AF-A0A8E6BA49-F1
#
_entry.id   AF-A0A8E6BA49-F1
#
_cell.length_a   1.000
_cell.length_b   1.000
_cell.length_c   1.000
_cell.angle_alpha   90.00
_cell.angle_beta   90.00
_cell.angle_gamma   90.00
#
_symmetry.space_group_name_H-M   'P 1'
#
loop_
_entity.id
_entity.type
_entity.pdbx_description
1 polymer ?
#
loop_
_entity_poly.entity_id
_entity_poly.type
_entity_poly.pdbx_seq_one_letter_code
_entity_poly.pdbx_strand_id
1 'polypeptide(L)'
;MDPTVISMLAFLGVSGLVGIAAFVLRDSGNNRNVERLDQLVGRGGPAAASSSQSDMLLKQALDSVNTKSLLQRLIPKSFDVGLYFEQADVKMEPSKLFGVALCLAGAGFFLIGGVVNFYVAPVGALVFGVMPLIWVWFKRASRLKKFANQMPDAMELMARALRAGHSLNSGMHVVAEELPPPISKEFARVYDEQNMGISVEEALDNMSRRIPNLDVRFFVTSVAIQRQTGGDLGEILDRIGYIIRERIKIMGLIKGLTAEGRLSGIVLIALPIGLFLMLLQMKPDYVEQLWKDPMGVQMSIGAIILMLIGAYSIKKIVDIKV
;
A
#
# COMPACT_ATOMS: atom_id res chain seq x y z
N MET A 1 -30.81 -8.84 27.36
CA MET A 1 -29.78 -9.64 26.65
C MET A 1 -28.52 -9.56 27.46
N ASP A 2 -27.92 -10.70 27.81
CA ASP A 2 -26.72 -10.69 28.65
C ASP A 2 -25.59 -9.96 27.92
N PRO A 3 -24.88 -9.03 28.60
CA PRO A 3 -23.82 -8.24 27.99
C PRO A 3 -22.64 -9.08 27.42
N THR A 4 -22.47 -10.31 27.91
CA THR A 4 -21.54 -11.33 27.38
C THR A 4 -21.96 -11.86 26.01
N VAL A 5 -23.26 -11.95 25.75
CA VAL A 5 -23.81 -12.38 24.45
C VAL A 5 -23.59 -11.29 23.39
N ILE A 6 -23.69 -10.01 23.77
CA ILE A 6 -23.46 -8.87 22.86
C ILE A 6 -21.99 -8.82 22.40
N SER A 7 -21.05 -9.06 23.31
CA SER A 7 -19.61 -9.07 23.02
C SER A 7 -19.18 -10.31 22.21
N MET A 8 -19.79 -11.48 22.46
CA MET A 8 -19.62 -12.65 21.59
C MET A 8 -20.18 -12.44 20.18
N LEU A 9 -21.36 -11.82 20.06
CA LEU A 9 -21.95 -11.47 18.75
C LEU A 9 -21.09 -10.42 18.01
N ALA A 10 -20.54 -9.43 18.71
CA ALA A 10 -19.62 -8.46 18.13
C ALA A 10 -18.31 -9.11 17.69
N PHE A 11 -17.77 -10.07 18.45
CA PHE A 11 -16.59 -10.84 18.05
C PHE A 11 -16.87 -11.71 16.81
N LEU A 12 -18.00 -12.43 16.78
CA LEU A 12 -18.43 -13.19 15.61
C LEU A 12 -18.65 -12.28 14.39
N GLY A 13 -19.17 -11.07 14.61
CA GLY A 13 -19.32 -10.04 13.57
C GLY A 13 -17.98 -9.56 13.02
N VAL A 14 -17.02 -9.21 13.89
CA VAL A 14 -15.67 -8.76 13.48
C VAL A 14 -14.88 -9.89 12.84
N SER A 15 -14.88 -11.09 13.43
CA SER A 15 -14.26 -12.29 12.85
C SER A 15 -14.93 -12.70 11.54
N GLY A 16 -16.25 -12.52 11.42
CA GLY A 16 -17.02 -12.74 10.21
C GLY A 16 -16.67 -11.72 9.13
N LEU A 17 -16.53 -10.44 9.48
CA LEU A 17 -16.08 -9.38 8.55
C LEU A 17 -14.65 -9.61 8.07
N VAL A 18 -13.75 -9.99 8.97
CA VAL A 18 -12.37 -10.38 8.63
C VAL A 18 -12.37 -11.65 7.77
N GLY A 19 -13.26 -12.61 8.06
CA GLY A 19 -13.44 -13.84 7.29
C GLY A 19 -14.04 -13.61 5.89
N ILE A 20 -15.00 -12.69 5.75
CA ILE A 20 -15.57 -12.27 4.47
C ILE A 20 -14.54 -11.50 3.66
N ALA A 21 -13.81 -10.57 4.29
CA ALA A 21 -12.67 -9.92 3.67
C ALA A 21 -11.63 -10.96 3.22
N ALA A 22 -11.33 -11.97 4.04
CA ALA A 22 -10.42 -13.06 3.68
C ALA A 22 -10.94 -13.93 2.53
N PHE A 23 -12.25 -14.22 2.49
CA PHE A 23 -12.88 -14.99 1.41
C PHE A 23 -12.85 -14.23 0.08
N VAL A 24 -13.21 -12.95 0.11
CA VAL A 24 -13.16 -12.06 -1.07
C VAL A 24 -11.73 -11.88 -1.57
N LEU A 25 -10.74 -11.76 -0.67
CA LEU A 25 -9.33 -11.63 -1.04
C LEU A 25 -8.70 -12.96 -1.51
N ARG A 26 -9.23 -14.12 -1.07
CA ARG A 26 -8.80 -15.47 -1.50
C ARG A 26 -9.29 -15.81 -2.91
N ASP A 27 -10.50 -15.39 -3.27
CA ASP A 27 -11.11 -15.75 -4.57
C ASP A 27 -10.40 -15.07 -5.76
N SER A 28 -9.82 -13.87 -5.56
CA SER A 28 -9.08 -13.17 -6.62
C SER A 28 -7.76 -13.85 -7.05
N GLY A 29 -7.14 -14.68 -6.20
CA GLY A 29 -5.83 -15.28 -6.49
C GLY A 29 -5.87 -16.61 -7.23
N ASN A 30 -6.98 -17.35 -7.17
CA ASN A 30 -7.00 -18.76 -7.58
C ASN A 30 -7.49 -19.00 -9.02
N ASN A 31 -8.27 -18.07 -9.59
CA ASN A 31 -8.94 -18.32 -10.87
C ASN A 31 -8.01 -18.26 -12.10
N ARG A 32 -6.87 -17.55 -12.03
CA ARG A 32 -5.95 -17.42 -13.18
C ARG A 32 -5.11 -18.66 -13.47
N ASN A 33 -4.87 -19.50 -12.47
CA ASN A 33 -4.06 -20.72 -12.63
C ASN A 33 -4.91 -21.89 -13.12
N VAL A 34 -6.19 -21.93 -12.76
CA VAL A 34 -7.13 -22.99 -13.17
C VAL A 34 -7.51 -22.84 -14.65
N GLU A 35 -7.69 -21.61 -15.16
CA GLU A 35 -7.98 -21.37 -16.59
C GLU A 35 -6.86 -21.86 -17.54
N ARG A 36 -5.60 -21.81 -17.11
CA ARG A 36 -4.46 -22.28 -17.90
C ARG A 36 -4.32 -23.80 -17.89
N LEU A 37 -4.74 -24.46 -16.80
CA LEU A 37 -4.74 -25.91 -16.68
C LEU A 37 -5.87 -26.54 -17.49
N ASP A 38 -7.05 -25.92 -17.53
CA ASP A 38 -8.19 -26.40 -18.34
C ASP A 38 -7.92 -26.31 -19.85
N GLN A 39 -7.19 -25.28 -20.31
CA GLN A 39 -6.75 -25.19 -21.70
C GLN A 39 -5.71 -26.25 -22.10
N LEU A 40 -4.98 -26.81 -21.13
CA LEU A 40 -3.93 -27.80 -21.38
C LEU A 40 -4.42 -29.26 -21.26
N VAL A 41 -5.59 -29.49 -20.64
CA VAL A 41 -6.15 -30.84 -20.40
C VAL A 41 -7.26 -31.21 -21.39
N GLY A 42 -7.54 -30.35 -22.38
CA GLY A 42 -8.48 -30.64 -23.47
C GLY A 42 -8.02 -31.77 -24.40
N ARG A 43 -8.26 -33.04 -24.04
CA ARG A 43 -8.20 -34.18 -24.97
C ARG A 43 -9.10 -35.37 -24.61
N GLY A 44 -10.21 -35.49 -25.38
CA GLY A 44 -10.98 -36.71 -25.69
C GLY A 44 -12.28 -36.90 -24.88
N GLY A 45 -13.49 -37.07 -25.44
CA GLY A 45 -13.99 -37.34 -26.79
C GLY A 45 -15.54 -37.42 -26.78
N PRO A 46 -16.20 -37.75 -27.91
CA PRO A 46 -17.53 -37.27 -28.30
C PRO A 46 -18.69 -38.21 -27.93
N ALA A 47 -19.13 -38.20 -26.66
CA ALA A 47 -20.31 -38.98 -26.23
C ALA A 47 -21.24 -38.26 -25.21
N ALA A 48 -21.10 -36.94 -25.04
CA ALA A 48 -21.88 -36.15 -24.06
C ALA A 48 -22.77 -35.06 -24.72
N ALA A 49 -23.12 -35.21 -26.00
CA ALA A 49 -23.73 -34.15 -26.78
C ALA A 49 -25.26 -33.98 -26.59
N SER A 50 -25.97 -34.91 -25.94
CA SER A 50 -27.44 -34.84 -25.83
C SER A 50 -27.98 -34.34 -24.48
N SER A 51 -27.25 -34.50 -23.36
CA SER A 51 -27.61 -33.91 -22.06
C SER A 51 -27.11 -32.47 -21.89
N SER A 52 -26.12 -32.07 -22.70
CA SER A 52 -25.50 -30.75 -22.63
C SER A 52 -26.44 -29.62 -23.07
N GLN A 53 -27.48 -29.87 -23.88
CA GLN A 53 -28.28 -28.78 -24.45
C GLN A 53 -29.26 -28.19 -23.43
N SER A 54 -29.90 -29.02 -22.60
CA SER A 54 -30.73 -28.56 -21.48
C SER A 54 -29.89 -27.92 -20.37
N ASP A 55 -28.72 -28.49 -20.07
CA ASP A 55 -27.78 -27.93 -19.08
C ASP A 55 -27.12 -26.64 -19.57
N MET A 56 -26.88 -26.48 -20.87
CA MET A 56 -26.40 -25.23 -21.48
C MET A 56 -27.46 -24.14 -21.46
N LEU A 57 -28.73 -24.47 -21.71
CA LEU A 57 -29.82 -23.49 -21.64
C LEU A 57 -30.11 -23.07 -20.20
N LEU A 58 -30.00 -23.99 -19.24
CA LEU A 58 -30.14 -23.70 -17.82
C LEU A 58 -28.91 -22.92 -17.29
N LYS A 59 -27.68 -23.25 -17.72
CA LYS A 59 -26.48 -22.45 -17.44
C LYS A 59 -26.53 -21.06 -18.07
N GLN A 60 -27.02 -20.94 -19.30
CA GLN A 60 -27.15 -19.66 -20.01
C GLN A 60 -28.26 -18.78 -19.40
N ALA A 61 -29.34 -19.40 -18.90
CA ALA A 61 -30.36 -18.70 -18.11
C ALA A 61 -29.84 -18.26 -16.74
N LEU A 62 -29.06 -19.10 -16.04
CA LEU A 62 -28.42 -18.75 -14.77
C LEU A 62 -27.32 -17.68 -14.94
N ASP A 63 -26.56 -17.69 -16.04
CA ASP A 63 -25.56 -16.66 -16.36
C ASP A 63 -26.19 -15.32 -16.75
N SER A 64 -27.42 -15.32 -17.28
CA SER A 64 -28.18 -14.09 -17.55
C SER A 64 -28.78 -13.44 -16.29
N VAL A 65 -28.93 -14.20 -15.19
CA VAL A 65 -29.26 -13.65 -13.86
C VAL A 65 -27.98 -13.21 -13.18
N ASN A 66 -27.58 -12.03 -13.62
CA ASN A 66 -26.32 -11.36 -13.43
C ASN A 66 -26.08 -10.83 -12.00
N THR A 67 -26.04 -11.73 -11.00
CA THR A 67 -25.61 -11.38 -9.63
C THR A 67 -24.11 -11.08 -9.55
N LYS A 68 -23.32 -11.58 -10.51
CA LYS A 68 -21.87 -11.32 -10.59
C LYS A 68 -21.53 -9.92 -11.15
N SER A 69 -22.30 -9.34 -12.08
CA SER A 69 -22.03 -7.98 -12.62
C SER A 69 -22.26 -6.85 -11.63
N LEU A 70 -23.26 -6.97 -10.74
CA LEU A 70 -23.50 -5.95 -9.72
C LEU A 70 -22.39 -5.94 -8.66
N LEU A 71 -21.93 -7.13 -8.26
CA LEU A 71 -20.85 -7.30 -7.28
C LEU A 71 -19.47 -6.91 -7.87
N GLN A 72 -19.25 -7.18 -9.15
CA GLN A 72 -18.04 -6.81 -9.90
C GLN A 72 -18.02 -5.32 -10.34
N ARG A 73 -19.17 -4.63 -10.34
CA ARG A 73 -19.25 -3.15 -10.48
C ARG A 73 -19.00 -2.41 -9.16
N LEU A 74 -19.25 -3.05 -8.02
CA LEU A 74 -18.96 -2.47 -6.70
C LEU A 74 -17.55 -2.78 -6.19
N ILE A 75 -16.93 -3.88 -6.62
CA ILE A 75 -15.55 -4.22 -6.27
C ILE A 75 -14.65 -3.92 -7.49
N PRO A 76 -13.94 -2.78 -7.50
CA PRO A 76 -13.11 -2.41 -8.63
C PRO A 76 -12.00 -3.45 -8.84
N LYS A 77 -11.74 -3.81 -10.10
CA LYS A 77 -10.60 -4.59 -10.63
C LYS A 77 -9.19 -4.11 -10.17
N SER A 78 -9.11 -3.07 -9.33
CA SER A 78 -7.88 -2.39 -8.92
C SER A 78 -7.18 -3.01 -7.71
N PHE A 79 -7.77 -3.99 -7.04
CA PHE A 79 -7.16 -4.72 -5.92
C PHE A 79 -6.80 -6.16 -6.33
N ASP A 80 -5.89 -6.32 -7.28
CA ASP A 80 -5.20 -7.59 -7.46
C ASP A 80 -4.27 -7.79 -6.25
N VAL A 81 -4.74 -8.58 -5.27
CA VAL A 81 -4.02 -8.85 -4.02
C VAL A 81 -2.66 -9.47 -4.31
N GLY A 82 -2.55 -10.29 -5.36
CA GLY A 82 -1.27 -10.87 -5.79
C GLY A 82 -0.28 -9.80 -6.18
N LEU A 83 -0.72 -8.86 -7.02
CA LEU A 83 0.09 -7.71 -7.46
C LEU A 83 0.49 -6.81 -6.28
N TYR A 84 -0.37 -6.67 -5.27
CA TYR A 84 -0.08 -5.88 -4.08
C TYR A 84 1.00 -6.51 -3.18
N PHE A 85 0.97 -7.84 -3.02
CA PHE A 85 1.97 -8.59 -2.27
C PHE A 85 3.29 -8.68 -3.02
N GLU A 86 3.24 -8.86 -4.33
CA GLU A 86 4.41 -8.80 -5.22
C GLU A 86 5.06 -7.40 -5.14
N GLN A 87 4.25 -6.34 -5.16
CA GLN A 87 4.71 -4.97 -4.94
C GLN A 87 5.39 -4.75 -3.59
N ALA A 88 4.99 -5.50 -2.56
CA ALA A 88 5.58 -5.43 -1.23
C ALA A 88 6.86 -6.27 -1.06
N ASP A 89 7.24 -7.10 -2.05
CA ASP A 89 8.33 -8.10 -1.97
C ASP A 89 8.18 -9.00 -0.72
N VAL A 90 6.93 -9.36 -0.40
CA VAL A 90 6.61 -10.25 0.71
C VAL A 90 6.56 -11.68 0.16
N LYS A 91 7.54 -12.50 0.53
CA LYS A 91 7.64 -13.91 0.13
C LYS A 91 6.54 -14.82 0.73
N MET A 92 5.71 -14.28 1.61
CA MET A 92 4.65 -15.04 2.25
C MET A 92 3.44 -15.12 1.32
N GLU A 93 2.89 -16.31 1.17
CA GLU A 93 1.61 -16.50 0.49
C GLU A 93 0.52 -15.68 1.20
N PRO A 94 -0.44 -15.09 0.46
CA PRO A 94 -1.56 -14.37 1.05
C PRO A 94 -2.29 -15.19 2.13
N SER A 95 -2.45 -16.50 1.91
CA SER A 95 -3.02 -17.48 2.85
C SER A 95 -2.35 -17.47 4.23
N LYS A 96 -1.01 -17.43 4.27
CA LYS A 96 -0.22 -17.42 5.52
C LYS A 96 -0.40 -16.11 6.28
N LEU A 97 -0.46 -14.98 5.58
CA LEU A 97 -0.70 -13.68 6.21
C LEU A 97 -2.09 -13.60 6.83
N PHE A 98 -3.11 -14.16 6.18
CA PHE A 98 -4.45 -14.26 6.75
C PHE A 98 -4.50 -15.16 7.99
N GLY A 99 -3.78 -16.30 7.98
CA GLY A 99 -3.64 -17.13 9.17
C GLY A 99 -3.03 -16.36 10.35
N VAL A 100 -1.95 -15.61 10.10
CA VAL A 100 -1.32 -14.76 11.11
C VAL A 100 -2.27 -13.67 11.61
N ALA A 101 -3.03 -13.03 10.72
CA ALA A 101 -4.02 -12.01 11.09
C ALA A 101 -5.14 -12.59 11.97
N LEU A 102 -5.63 -13.78 11.66
CA LEU A 102 -6.66 -14.46 12.47
C LEU A 102 -6.12 -14.87 13.84
N CYS A 103 -4.90 -15.41 13.90
CA CYS A 103 -4.23 -15.74 15.16
C CYS A 103 -4.01 -14.49 16.03
N LEU A 104 -3.57 -13.38 15.43
CA LEU A 104 -3.39 -12.11 16.13
C LEU A 104 -4.72 -11.50 16.58
N ALA A 105 -5.79 -11.60 15.78
CA ALA A 105 -7.12 -11.17 16.18
C ALA A 105 -7.64 -11.98 17.38
N GLY A 106 -7.46 -13.30 17.38
CA GLY A 106 -7.79 -14.16 18.52
C GLY A 106 -6.97 -13.83 19.78
N ALA A 107 -5.67 -13.61 19.62
CA ALA A 107 -4.79 -13.20 20.72
C ALA A 107 -5.19 -11.81 21.26
N GLY A 108 -5.51 -10.86 20.38
CA GLY A 108 -5.97 -9.52 20.75
C GLY A 108 -7.30 -9.55 21.50
N PHE A 109 -8.23 -10.41 21.09
CA PHE A 109 -9.48 -10.65 21.81
C PHE A 109 -9.24 -11.17 23.22
N PHE A 110 -8.39 -12.21 23.36
CA PHE A 110 -8.10 -12.84 24.64
C PHE A 110 -7.34 -11.92 25.59
N LEU A 111 -6.34 -11.19 25.10
CA LEU A 111 -5.55 -10.26 25.90
C LEU A 111 -6.38 -9.07 26.40
N ILE A 112 -7.13 -8.41 25.51
CA ILE A 112 -7.92 -7.22 25.90
C ILE A 112 -9.16 -7.62 26.70
N GLY A 113 -9.79 -8.75 26.35
CA GLY A 113 -10.91 -9.30 27.11
C GLY A 113 -10.52 -9.81 28.51
N GLY A 114 -9.31 -10.34 28.67
CA GLY A 114 -8.81 -10.87 29.94
C GLY A 114 -8.18 -9.83 30.87
N VAL A 115 -7.54 -8.78 30.33
CA VAL A 115 -6.82 -7.76 31.13
C VAL A 115 -7.68 -6.52 31.43
N VAL A 116 -8.49 -6.07 30.47
CA VAL A 116 -9.21 -4.80 30.59
C VAL A 116 -10.69 -5.03 30.88
N ASN A 117 -11.42 -5.53 29.89
CA ASN A 117 -12.84 -5.84 30.02
C ASN A 117 -13.30 -6.63 28.79
N PHE A 118 -14.15 -7.64 28.99
CA PHE A 118 -14.74 -8.42 27.91
C PHE A 118 -15.54 -7.56 26.90
N TYR A 119 -16.06 -6.40 27.32
CA TYR A 119 -16.76 -5.47 26.43
C TYR A 119 -15.90 -4.83 25.34
N VAL A 120 -14.60 -4.61 25.60
CA VAL A 120 -13.67 -4.01 24.63
C VAL A 120 -12.88 -5.07 23.85
N ALA A 121 -13.08 -6.35 24.13
CA ALA A 121 -12.40 -7.45 23.47
C ALA A 121 -12.53 -7.44 21.93
N PRO A 122 -13.70 -7.11 21.32
CA PRO A 122 -13.82 -7.00 19.86
C PRO A 122 -12.93 -5.91 19.25
N VAL A 123 -12.70 -4.80 19.97
CA VAL A 123 -11.79 -3.73 19.53
C VAL A 123 -10.35 -4.26 19.50
N GLY A 124 -9.97 -5.07 20.49
CA GLY A 124 -8.69 -5.76 20.49
C GLY A 124 -8.51 -6.68 19.29
N ALA A 125 -9.50 -7.51 19.01
CA ALA A 125 -9.46 -8.39 17.84
C ALA A 125 -9.25 -7.61 16.53
N LEU A 126 -9.91 -6.46 16.39
CA LEU A 126 -9.80 -5.60 15.21
C LEU A 126 -8.40 -4.98 15.11
N VAL A 127 -7.89 -4.35 16.18
CA VAL A 127 -6.58 -3.67 16.16
C VAL A 127 -5.47 -4.66 15.81
N PHE A 128 -5.45 -5.82 16.47
CA PHE A 128 -4.43 -6.83 16.24
C PHE A 128 -4.62 -7.57 14.91
N GLY A 129 -5.86 -7.78 14.45
CA GLY A 129 -6.15 -8.39 13.16
C GLY A 129 -5.79 -7.52 11.95
N VAL A 130 -5.89 -6.19 12.08
CA VAL A 130 -5.53 -5.24 11.00
C VAL A 130 -4.02 -4.96 10.97
N MET A 131 -3.30 -5.22 12.06
CA MET A 131 -1.85 -4.94 12.18
C MET A 131 -0.99 -5.57 11.05
N PRO A 132 -1.17 -6.84 10.65
CA PRO A 132 -0.42 -7.41 9.52
C PRO A 132 -0.67 -6.72 8.17
N LEU A 133 -1.90 -6.24 7.93
CA LEU A 133 -2.25 -5.52 6.71
C LEU A 133 -1.54 -4.16 6.66
N ILE A 134 -1.54 -3.45 7.79
CA ILE A 134 -0.80 -2.19 7.95
C ILE A 134 0.70 -2.42 7.71
N TRP A 135 1.26 -3.51 8.23
CA TRP A 135 2.66 -3.86 8.01
C TRP A 135 3.00 -4.04 6.52
N VAL A 136 2.16 -4.75 5.76
CA VAL A 136 2.36 -4.91 4.29
C VAL A 136 2.27 -3.56 3.58
N TRP A 137 1.29 -2.73 3.95
CA TRP A 137 1.13 -1.39 3.38
C TRP A 137 2.39 -0.53 3.59
N PHE A 138 2.95 -0.52 4.79
CA PHE A 138 4.22 0.17 5.09
C PHE A 138 5.40 -0.43 4.33
N LYS A 139 5.50 -1.76 4.25
CA LYS A 139 6.55 -2.47 3.48
C LYS A 139 6.53 -2.06 2.01
N ARG A 140 5.35 -2.07 1.38
CA ARG A 140 5.13 -1.62 0.00
C ARG A 140 5.51 -0.17 -0.19
N ALA A 141 5.00 0.72 0.65
CA ALA A 141 5.29 2.16 0.56
C ALA A 141 6.80 2.44 0.71
N SER A 142 7.46 1.75 1.64
CA SER A 142 8.91 1.84 1.84
C SER A 142 9.70 1.33 0.63
N ARG A 143 9.30 0.18 0.06
CA ARG A 143 9.93 -0.38 -1.14
C ARG A 143 9.79 0.54 -2.34
N LEU A 144 8.58 1.03 -2.64
CA LEU A 144 8.34 1.94 -3.76
C LEU A 144 9.09 3.27 -3.60
N LYS A 145 9.19 3.79 -2.37
CA LYS A 145 9.99 4.99 -2.08
C LYS A 145 11.48 4.75 -2.28
N LYS A 146 12.01 3.61 -1.82
CA LYS A 146 13.42 3.21 -2.06
C LYS A 146 13.71 3.10 -3.55
N PHE A 147 12.84 2.42 -4.29
CA PHE A 147 12.93 2.32 -5.75
C PHE A 147 12.96 3.70 -6.42
N ALA A 148 12.03 4.59 -6.05
CA ALA A 148 11.95 5.95 -6.60
C ALA A 148 13.24 6.75 -6.37
N ASN A 149 13.87 6.58 -5.20
CA ASN A 149 15.12 7.26 -4.87
C ASN A 149 16.32 6.70 -5.64
N GLN A 150 16.27 5.46 -6.10
CA GLN A 150 17.34 4.81 -6.88
C GLN A 150 17.22 5.05 -8.40
N MET A 151 16.05 5.48 -8.88
CA MET A 151 15.81 5.72 -10.31
C MET A 151 16.80 6.69 -10.96
N PRO A 152 17.20 7.83 -10.35
CA PRO A 152 18.20 8.72 -10.95
C PRO A 152 19.51 8.02 -11.29
N ASP A 153 20.01 7.22 -10.35
CA ASP A 153 21.29 6.51 -10.51
C ASP A 153 21.17 5.40 -11.56
N ALA A 154 20.02 4.73 -11.65
CA ALA A 154 19.75 3.76 -12.72
C ALA A 154 19.71 4.41 -14.11
N MET A 155 19.05 5.57 -14.25
CA MET A 155 19.01 6.29 -15.52
C MET A 155 20.41 6.74 -15.95
N GLU A 156 21.18 7.28 -15.02
CA GLU A 156 22.56 7.71 -15.26
C GLU A 156 23.47 6.55 -15.69
N LEU A 157 23.34 5.39 -15.04
CA LEU A 157 24.11 4.21 -15.39
C LEU A 157 23.75 3.65 -16.77
N MET A 158 22.46 3.59 -17.11
CA MET A 158 22.02 3.21 -18.45
C MET A 158 22.45 4.22 -19.51
N ALA A 159 22.35 5.52 -19.24
CA ALA A 159 22.77 6.57 -20.16
C ALA A 159 24.26 6.47 -20.48
N ARG A 160 25.10 6.20 -19.46
CA ARG A 160 26.54 5.94 -19.64
C ARG A 160 26.80 4.69 -20.48
N ALA A 161 26.08 3.60 -20.23
CA ALA A 161 26.22 2.37 -21.02
C ALA A 161 25.85 2.57 -22.50
N LEU A 162 24.74 3.27 -22.76
CA LEU A 162 24.29 3.58 -24.12
C LEU A 162 25.29 4.50 -24.86
N ARG A 163 25.83 5.52 -24.17
CA ARG A 163 26.87 6.41 -24.74
C ARG A 163 28.19 5.69 -25.04
N ALA A 164 28.49 4.63 -24.29
CA ALA A 164 29.62 3.75 -24.57
C ALA A 164 29.35 2.78 -25.76
N GLY A 165 28.18 2.86 -26.39
CA GLY A 165 27.79 2.03 -27.53
C GLY A 165 27.17 0.68 -27.15
N HIS A 166 26.91 0.43 -25.87
CA HIS A 166 26.20 -0.78 -25.45
C HIS A 166 24.72 -0.72 -25.84
N SER A 167 24.10 -1.89 -26.02
CA SER A 167 22.66 -1.98 -26.25
C SER A 167 21.87 -1.60 -24.99
N LEU A 168 20.61 -1.18 -25.16
CA LEU A 168 19.69 -0.93 -24.04
C LEU A 168 19.55 -2.14 -23.12
N ASN A 169 19.53 -3.36 -23.70
CA ASN A 169 19.45 -4.59 -22.92
C ASN A 169 20.68 -4.78 -22.02
N SER A 170 21.87 -4.51 -22.55
CA SER A 170 23.11 -4.52 -21.76
C SER A 170 23.08 -3.43 -20.68
N GLY A 171 22.53 -2.24 -20.97
CA GLY A 171 22.37 -1.18 -19.96
C GLY A 171 21.46 -1.59 -18.81
N MET A 172 20.35 -2.27 -19.09
CA MET A 172 19.46 -2.81 -18.06
C MET A 172 20.15 -3.89 -17.20
N HIS A 173 21.01 -4.71 -17.81
CA HIS A 173 21.82 -5.69 -17.09
C HIS A 173 22.81 -5.04 -16.12
N VAL A 174 23.52 -3.99 -16.56
CA VAL A 174 24.45 -3.25 -15.70
C VAL A 174 23.73 -2.65 -14.49
N VAL A 175 22.52 -2.12 -14.66
CA VAL A 175 21.68 -1.66 -13.53
C VAL A 175 21.29 -2.80 -12.59
N ALA A 176 21.02 -3.99 -13.15
CA ALA A 176 20.67 -5.16 -12.37
C ALA A 176 21.83 -5.67 -11.49
N GLU A 177 23.08 -5.53 -11.94
CA GLU A 177 24.26 -5.99 -11.21
C GLU A 177 24.81 -4.95 -10.23
N GLU A 178 24.84 -3.67 -10.62
CA GLU A 178 25.55 -2.62 -9.86
C GLU A 178 24.68 -1.97 -8.76
N LEU A 179 23.36 -1.96 -8.90
CA LEU A 179 22.48 -1.29 -7.93
C LEU A 179 21.94 -2.23 -6.85
N PRO A 180 21.74 -1.74 -5.61
CA PRO A 180 21.13 -2.55 -4.56
C PRO A 180 19.62 -2.72 -4.78
N PRO A 181 19.01 -3.80 -4.25
CA PRO A 181 17.56 -3.98 -4.31
C PRO A 181 16.82 -2.81 -3.63
N PRO A 182 15.61 -2.41 -4.10
CA PRO A 182 14.72 -3.14 -5.00
C PRO A 182 14.89 -2.90 -6.50
N ILE A 183 15.63 -1.87 -6.95
CA ILE A 183 15.70 -1.52 -8.38
C ILE A 183 16.36 -2.61 -9.22
N SER A 184 17.47 -3.19 -8.73
CA SER A 184 18.18 -4.26 -9.43
C SER A 184 17.30 -5.47 -9.71
N LYS A 185 16.44 -5.87 -8.77
CA LYS A 185 15.53 -7.00 -8.96
C LYS A 185 14.54 -6.78 -10.11
N GLU A 186 14.02 -5.56 -10.26
CA GLU A 186 13.05 -5.27 -11.32
C GLU A 186 13.73 -5.16 -12.68
N PHE A 187 14.90 -4.51 -12.75
CA PHE A 187 15.69 -4.45 -13.98
C PHE A 187 16.26 -5.83 -14.38
N ALA A 188 16.66 -6.65 -13.42
CA ALA A 188 17.04 -8.05 -13.66
C ALA A 188 15.87 -8.82 -14.28
N ARG A 189 14.66 -8.66 -13.74
CA ARG A 189 13.47 -9.31 -14.28
C ARG A 189 13.15 -8.82 -15.71
N VAL A 190 13.30 -7.52 -16.00
CA VAL A 190 13.15 -7.01 -17.37
C VAL A 190 14.19 -7.62 -18.31
N TYR A 191 15.45 -7.70 -17.88
CA TYR A 191 16.54 -8.33 -18.62
C TYR A 191 16.25 -9.82 -18.91
N ASP A 192 15.76 -10.56 -17.90
CA ASP A 192 15.38 -11.96 -18.05
C ASP A 192 14.18 -12.12 -19.01
N GLU A 193 13.15 -11.27 -18.88
CA GLU A 193 12.00 -11.24 -19.80
C GLU A 193 12.47 -10.99 -21.26
N GLN A 194 13.43 -10.08 -21.47
CA GLN A 194 14.05 -9.85 -22.79
C GLN A 194 14.79 -11.08 -23.32
N ASN A 195 15.58 -11.75 -22.48
CA ASN A 195 16.31 -12.95 -22.88
C ASN A 195 15.39 -14.13 -23.20
N MET A 196 14.17 -14.12 -22.67
CA MET A 196 13.11 -15.08 -23.01
C MET A 196 12.33 -14.71 -24.29
N GLY A 197 12.71 -13.62 -24.98
CA GLY A 197 12.13 -13.20 -26.24
C GLY A 197 10.90 -12.29 -26.13
N ILE A 198 10.56 -11.81 -24.93
CA ILE A 198 9.51 -10.80 -24.73
C ILE A 198 10.01 -9.46 -25.31
N SER A 199 9.15 -8.69 -25.95
CA SER A 199 9.54 -7.37 -26.48
C SER A 199 9.92 -6.39 -25.37
N VAL A 200 10.86 -5.46 -25.62
CA VAL A 200 11.29 -4.44 -24.64
C VAL A 200 10.10 -3.64 -24.13
N GLU A 201 9.20 -3.25 -25.04
CA GLU A 201 7.98 -2.51 -24.73
C GLU A 201 7.10 -3.25 -23.73
N GLU A 202 6.89 -4.54 -23.95
CA GLU A 202 6.06 -5.39 -23.08
C GLU A 202 6.74 -5.65 -21.73
N ALA A 203 8.05 -5.92 -21.71
CA ALA A 203 8.77 -6.15 -20.46
C ALA A 203 8.83 -4.89 -19.58
N LEU A 204 9.00 -3.73 -20.21
CA LEU A 204 8.92 -2.43 -19.53
C LEU A 204 7.50 -2.10 -19.06
N ASP A 205 6.46 -2.40 -19.85
CA ASP A 205 5.07 -2.26 -19.41
C ASP A 205 4.77 -3.15 -18.19
N ASN A 206 5.23 -4.40 -18.20
CA ASN A 206 5.14 -5.32 -17.07
C ASN A 206 5.80 -4.73 -15.82
N MET A 207 7.00 -4.15 -15.95
CA MET A 207 7.66 -3.45 -14.84
C MET A 207 6.82 -2.27 -14.34
N SER A 208 6.20 -1.49 -15.23
CA SER A 208 5.36 -0.34 -14.85
C SER A 208 4.09 -0.76 -14.07
N ARG A 209 3.55 -1.95 -14.36
CA ARG A 209 2.43 -2.54 -13.60
C ARG A 209 2.88 -3.01 -12.21
N ARG A 210 4.08 -3.59 -12.12
CA ARG A 210 4.67 -4.04 -10.85
C ARG A 210 5.15 -2.87 -9.99
N ILE A 211 5.61 -1.78 -10.58
CA ILE A 211 6.08 -0.58 -9.87
C ILE A 211 5.23 0.61 -10.32
N PRO A 212 4.08 0.88 -9.63
CA PRO A 212 3.19 1.97 -9.98
C PRO A 212 3.77 3.32 -9.53
N ASN A 213 4.84 3.75 -10.21
CA ASN A 213 5.56 4.98 -9.98
C ASN A 213 5.51 5.84 -11.25
N LEU A 214 5.26 7.13 -11.09
CA LEU A 214 5.18 8.08 -12.20
C LEU A 214 6.48 8.15 -13.01
N ASP A 215 7.64 8.10 -12.35
CA ASP A 215 8.97 8.13 -12.98
C ASP A 215 9.22 6.92 -13.86
N VAL A 216 8.75 5.74 -13.41
CA VAL A 216 8.83 4.51 -14.20
C VAL A 216 7.97 4.65 -15.43
N ARG A 217 6.73 5.14 -15.31
CA ARG A 217 5.85 5.34 -16.47
C ARG A 217 6.46 6.32 -17.48
N PHE A 218 7.04 7.42 -17.01
CA PHE A 218 7.76 8.35 -17.89
C PHE A 218 8.92 7.66 -18.60
N PHE A 219 9.77 6.93 -17.88
CA PHE A 219 10.86 6.15 -18.47
C PHE A 219 10.36 5.18 -19.56
N VAL A 220 9.36 4.35 -19.25
CA VAL A 220 8.82 3.36 -20.20
C VAL A 220 8.26 4.03 -21.46
N THR A 221 7.46 5.09 -21.31
CA THR A 221 6.90 5.81 -22.44
C THR A 221 7.98 6.52 -23.25
N SER A 222 8.97 7.14 -22.60
CA SER A 222 10.09 7.80 -23.28
C SER A 222 10.94 6.82 -24.08
N VAL A 223 11.24 5.63 -23.53
CA VAL A 223 11.96 4.58 -24.25
C VAL A 223 11.16 4.11 -25.47
N ALA A 224 9.85 3.85 -25.29
CA ALA A 224 8.99 3.40 -26.38
C ALA A 224 8.92 4.42 -27.53
N ILE A 225 8.77 5.71 -27.21
CA ILE A 225 8.78 6.80 -28.21
C ILE A 225 10.14 6.87 -28.91
N GLN A 226 11.23 6.89 -28.16
CA GLN A 226 12.57 7.10 -28.71
C GLN A 226 13.03 5.95 -29.59
N ARG A 227 12.63 4.71 -29.28
CA ARG A 227 12.89 3.55 -30.15
C ARG A 227 12.13 3.63 -31.48
N GLN A 228 10.95 4.23 -31.51
CA GLN A 228 10.17 4.41 -32.74
C GLN A 228 10.70 5.56 -33.59
N THR A 229 11.14 6.66 -32.95
CA THR A 229 11.63 7.86 -33.65
C THR A 229 13.13 7.83 -33.96
N GLY A 230 13.89 6.93 -33.33
CA GLY A 230 15.32 6.71 -33.59
C GLY A 230 16.24 7.79 -33.00
N GLY A 231 15.82 8.52 -31.98
CA GLY A 231 16.65 9.56 -31.36
C GLY A 231 17.66 9.03 -30.33
N ASP A 232 18.43 9.94 -29.72
CA ASP A 232 19.41 9.61 -28.67
C ASP A 232 18.71 9.20 -27.35
N LEU A 233 18.73 7.90 -27.05
CA LEU A 233 18.15 7.39 -25.81
C LEU A 233 19.00 7.75 -24.59
N GLY A 234 20.32 7.83 -24.74
CA GLY A 234 21.23 8.21 -23.65
C GLY A 234 20.92 9.62 -23.14
N GLU A 235 20.72 10.57 -24.06
CA GLU A 235 20.33 11.95 -23.71
C GLU A 235 18.99 12.00 -22.95
N ILE A 236 17.99 11.25 -23.42
CA ILE A 236 16.67 11.20 -22.77
C ILE A 236 16.77 10.62 -21.35
N LEU A 237 17.55 9.56 -21.15
CA LEU A 237 17.76 8.98 -19.82
C LEU A 237 18.50 9.93 -18.88
N ASP A 238 19.54 10.63 -19.35
CA ASP A 238 20.24 11.66 -18.56
C ASP A 238 19.26 12.78 -18.14
N ARG A 239 18.40 13.24 -19.04
CA ARG A 239 17.35 14.24 -18.73
C ARG A 239 16.36 13.74 -17.70
N ILE A 240 15.89 12.49 -17.81
CA ILE A 240 14.98 11.88 -16.82
C ILE A 240 15.68 11.79 -15.45
N GLY A 241 16.91 11.28 -15.41
CA GLY A 241 17.70 11.18 -14.18
C GLY A 241 17.88 12.53 -13.50
N TYR A 242 18.21 13.58 -14.29
CA TYR A 242 18.33 14.95 -13.80
C TYR A 242 17.03 15.48 -13.19
N ILE A 243 15.90 15.33 -13.90
CA ILE A 243 14.58 15.81 -13.42
C ILE A 243 14.19 15.13 -12.11
N ILE A 244 14.38 13.81 -12.00
CA ILE A 244 14.05 13.06 -10.78
C ILE A 244 14.97 13.52 -9.63
N ARG A 245 16.28 13.70 -9.88
CA ARG A 245 17.26 14.16 -8.88
C ARG A 245 16.91 15.55 -8.35
N GLU A 246 16.57 16.49 -9.25
CA GLU A 246 16.13 17.84 -8.86
C GLU A 246 14.81 17.80 -8.07
N ARG A 247 13.84 16.96 -8.47
CA ARG A 247 12.61 16.76 -7.68
C ARG A 247 12.92 16.27 -6.25
N ILE A 248 13.79 15.28 -6.10
CA ILE A 248 14.18 14.75 -4.78
C ILE A 248 14.86 15.85 -3.94
N LYS A 249 15.76 16.63 -4.56
CA LYS A 249 16.46 17.74 -3.91
C LYS A 249 15.49 18.83 -3.43
N ILE A 250 14.56 19.27 -4.29
CA ILE A 250 13.52 20.24 -3.93
C ILE A 250 12.68 19.72 -2.75
N MET A 251 12.27 18.45 -2.79
CA MET A 251 11.52 17.81 -1.70
C MET A 251 12.34 17.74 -0.40
N GLY A 252 13.66 17.56 -0.49
CA GLY A 252 14.58 17.62 0.64
C GLY A 252 14.67 19.01 1.24
N LEU A 253 14.83 20.03 0.39
CA LEU A 253 14.89 21.44 0.78
C LEU A 253 13.59 21.87 1.46
N ILE A 254 12.43 21.53 0.90
CA ILE A 254 11.13 21.83 1.49
C ILE A 254 11.00 21.20 2.88
N LYS A 255 11.43 19.94 3.05
CA LYS A 255 11.41 19.29 4.37
C LYS A 255 12.34 19.96 5.37
N GLY A 256 13.50 20.44 4.92
CA GLY A 256 14.44 21.20 5.76
C GLY A 256 13.87 22.54 6.18
N LEU A 257 13.40 23.35 5.22
CA LEU A 257 12.82 24.67 5.48
C LEU A 257 11.56 24.60 6.35
N THR A 258 10.69 23.63 6.12
CA THR A 258 9.50 23.41 6.96
C THR A 258 9.82 22.77 8.32
N ALA A 259 11.03 22.26 8.55
CA ALA A 259 11.38 21.64 9.83
C ALA A 259 11.39 22.68 10.96
N GLU A 260 11.86 23.89 10.70
CA GLU A 260 11.86 24.99 11.68
C GLU A 260 10.43 25.35 12.10
N GLY A 261 9.53 25.57 11.13
CA GLY A 261 8.12 25.83 11.40
C GLY A 261 7.42 24.69 12.16
N ARG A 262 7.75 23.43 11.84
CA ARG A 262 7.26 22.25 12.58
C ARG A 262 7.76 22.23 14.01
N LEU A 263 9.05 22.48 14.24
CA LEU A 263 9.63 22.50 15.58
C LEU A 263 9.04 23.62 16.44
N SER A 264 8.93 24.83 15.89
CA SER A 264 8.29 25.96 16.57
C SER A 264 6.83 25.63 16.92
N GLY A 265 6.09 25.05 15.97
CA GLY A 265 4.72 24.59 16.21
C GLY A 265 4.60 23.53 17.32
N ILE A 266 5.50 22.53 17.33
CA ILE A 266 5.56 21.51 18.37
C ILE A 266 5.84 22.15 19.74
N VAL A 267 6.79 23.08 19.82
CA VAL A 267 7.12 23.78 21.07
C VAL A 267 5.91 24.58 21.58
N LEU A 268 5.23 25.33 20.72
CA LEU A 268 4.04 26.11 21.09
C LEU A 268 2.89 25.25 21.60
N ILE A 269 2.66 24.07 21.02
CA ILE A 269 1.64 23.12 21.47
C ILE A 269 2.07 22.43 22.77
N ALA A 270 3.36 22.10 22.91
CA ALA A 270 3.89 21.41 24.09
C ALA A 270 3.94 22.30 25.33
N LEU A 271 4.16 23.61 25.17
CA LEU A 271 4.32 24.56 26.27
C LEU A 271 3.13 24.58 27.26
N PRO A 272 1.86 24.76 26.85
CA PRO A 272 0.73 24.75 27.78
C PRO A 272 0.53 23.40 28.48
N ILE A 273 0.80 22.28 27.81
CA ILE A 273 0.75 20.94 28.40
C ILE A 273 1.87 20.79 29.44
N GLY A 274 3.09 21.23 29.11
CA GLY A 274 4.23 21.22 30.03
C GLY A 274 3.99 22.08 31.27
N LEU A 275 3.46 23.30 31.09
CA LEU A 275 3.07 24.17 32.20
C LEU A 275 1.98 23.55 33.06
N PHE A 276 0.97 22.92 32.46
CA PHE A 276 -0.09 22.22 33.19
C PHE A 276 0.49 21.10 34.06
N LEU A 277 1.36 20.24 33.50
CA LEU A 277 2.03 19.17 34.24
C LEU A 277 2.94 19.71 35.36
N MET A 278 3.67 20.80 35.10
CA MET A 278 4.51 21.45 36.10
C MET A 278 3.68 22.03 37.25
N LEU A 279 2.56 22.70 36.96
CA LEU A 279 1.64 23.21 37.98
C LEU A 279 1.00 22.08 38.79
N LEU A 280 0.72 20.94 38.18
CA LEU A 280 0.18 19.77 38.85
C LEU A 280 1.16 19.23 39.92
N GLN A 281 2.47 19.31 39.69
CA GLN A 281 3.48 18.94 40.69
C GLN A 281 3.74 20.02 41.74
N MET A 282 3.81 21.30 41.34
CA MET A 282 4.18 22.38 42.26
C MET A 282 3.01 22.87 43.13
N LYS A 283 1.80 22.92 42.58
CA LYS A 283 0.58 23.46 43.22
C LYS A 283 -0.65 22.65 42.85
N PRO A 284 -0.79 21.40 43.37
CA PRO A 284 -1.92 20.54 43.06
C PRO A 284 -3.28 21.17 43.41
N ASP A 285 -3.36 21.91 44.52
CA ASP A 285 -4.59 22.59 44.97
C ASP A 285 -5.13 23.59 43.94
N TYR A 286 -4.25 24.24 43.17
CA TYR A 286 -4.65 25.21 42.13
C TYR A 286 -5.23 24.50 40.89
N VAL A 287 -4.66 23.36 40.52
CA VAL A 287 -5.12 22.56 39.37
C VAL A 287 -6.42 21.82 39.71
N GLU A 288 -6.60 21.42 40.97
CA GLU A 288 -7.82 20.72 41.42
C GLU A 288 -9.07 21.62 41.34
N GLN A 289 -8.91 22.94 41.56
CA GLN A 289 -9.97 23.94 41.34
C GLN A 289 -10.50 23.92 39.90
N LEU A 290 -9.63 23.60 38.92
CA LEU A 290 -9.96 23.55 37.51
C LEU A 290 -11.00 22.47 37.17
N TRP A 291 -11.07 21.39 37.97
CA TRP A 291 -12.01 20.29 37.77
C TRP A 291 -13.17 20.30 38.77
N LYS A 292 -13.01 20.93 39.93
CA LYS A 292 -14.06 21.06 40.96
C LYS A 292 -15.04 22.20 40.68
N ASP A 293 -14.61 23.28 40.02
CA ASP A 293 -15.47 24.42 39.68
C ASP A 293 -16.10 24.26 38.27
N PRO A 294 -17.43 24.36 38.12
CA PRO A 294 -18.10 24.33 36.82
C PRO A 294 -17.52 25.32 35.80
N MET A 295 -17.06 26.50 36.25
CA MET A 295 -16.44 27.51 35.39
C MET A 295 -15.04 27.08 34.94
N GLY A 296 -14.27 26.40 35.80
CA GLY A 296 -12.95 25.86 35.48
C GLY A 296 -12.98 24.78 34.40
N VAL A 297 -14.02 23.93 34.44
CA VAL A 297 -14.24 22.89 33.42
C VAL A 297 -14.56 23.53 32.06
N GLN A 298 -15.43 24.55 32.03
CA GLN A 298 -15.77 25.26 30.79
C GLN A 298 -14.56 25.97 30.17
N MET A 299 -13.73 26.64 30.98
CA MET A 299 -12.50 27.29 30.50
C MET A 299 -11.47 26.28 29.97
N SER A 300 -11.35 25.12 30.61
CA SER A 300 -10.46 24.04 30.17
C SER A 300 -10.88 23.46 28.82
N ILE A 301 -12.18 23.22 28.64
CA ILE A 301 -12.74 22.78 27.35
C ILE A 301 -12.47 23.83 26.27
N GLY A 302 -12.70 25.11 26.56
CA GLY A 302 -12.39 26.21 25.65
C GLY A 302 -10.92 26.27 25.25
N ALA A 303 -10.01 26.10 26.22
CA ALA A 303 -8.57 26.06 25.99
C ALA A 303 -8.16 24.88 25.08
N ILE A 304 -8.72 23.69 25.30
CA ILE A 304 -8.47 22.52 24.45
C ILE A 304 -8.95 22.76 23.02
N ILE A 305 -10.14 23.33 22.84
CA ILE A 305 -10.69 23.65 21.51
C ILE A 305 -9.79 24.65 20.79
N LEU A 306 -9.41 25.74 21.45
CA LEU A 306 -8.49 26.74 20.90
C LEU A 306 -7.12 26.14 20.56
N MET A 307 -6.61 25.24 21.39
CA MET A 307 -5.37 24.51 21.14
C MET A 307 -5.47 23.62 19.90
N LEU A 308 -6.57 22.90 19.72
CA LEU A 308 -6.81 22.08 18.53
C LEU A 308 -6.92 22.93 17.26
N ILE A 309 -7.60 24.08 17.32
CA ILE A 309 -7.71 25.03 16.21
C ILE A 309 -6.32 25.59 15.85
N GLY A 310 -5.53 25.96 16.86
CA GLY A 310 -4.15 26.43 16.69
C GLY A 310 -3.27 25.36 16.05
N ALA A 311 -3.31 24.13 16.58
CA ALA A 311 -2.57 22.99 16.04
C ALA A 311 -2.94 22.68 14.59
N TYR A 312 -4.24 22.71 14.26
CA TYR A 312 -4.73 22.53 12.89
C TYR A 312 -4.24 23.64 11.96
N SER A 313 -4.30 24.90 12.40
CA SER A 313 -3.85 26.05 11.62
C SER A 313 -2.35 25.99 11.34
N ILE A 314 -1.53 25.65 12.34
CA ILE A 314 -0.08 25.44 12.19
C ILE A 314 0.18 24.31 11.18
N LYS A 315 -0.49 23.17 11.33
CA LYS A 315 -0.36 22.04 10.39
C LYS A 315 -0.65 22.47 8.95
N LYS A 316 -1.70 23.26 8.74
CA LYS A 316 -2.12 23.72 7.41
C LYS A 316 -1.14 24.73 6.79
N ILE A 317 -0.54 25.62 7.59
CA ILE A 317 0.45 26.59 7.12
C ILE A 317 1.76 25.90 6.74
N VAL A 318 2.14 24.87 7.49
CA VAL A 318 3.42 24.18 7.35
C VAL A 318 3.40 23.08 6.29
N ASP A 319 2.22 22.55 5.96
CA ASP A 319 2.04 21.54 4.90
C ASP A 319 2.10 22.19 3.51
N ILE A 320 3.32 22.37 3.00
CA ILE A 320 3.54 22.82 1.63
C ILE A 320 3.29 21.64 0.69
N LYS A 321 2.12 21.64 0.02
CA LYS A 321 1.87 20.75 -1.11
C LYS A 321 2.71 21.19 -2.31
N VAL A 322 3.42 20.24 -2.90
CA VAL A 322 4.16 20.36 -4.17
C VAL A 322 3.48 19.49 -5.21
#